data_AF-A0A917SDG9-F1
#
_entry.id   AF-A0A917SDG9-F1
#
_cell.length_a   1.000
_cell.length_b   1.000
_cell.length_c   1.000
_cell.angle_alpha   90.00
_cell.angle_beta   90.00
_cell.angle_gamma   90.00
#
_symmetry.space_group_name_H-M   'P 1'
#
loop_
_entity.id
_entity.type
_entity.pdbx_description
1 polymer ?
#
loop_
_entity_poly.entity_id
_entity_poly.type
_entity_poly.pdbx_seq_one_letter_code
_entity_poly.pdbx_strand_id
1 'polypeptide(L)'
;MQVWEDGRVAVSDASSVDTIAEGPDGRLVMAMSEERRYAGGDQAAMVEDFRRKLNGYVYAIRSGQLRQMAGSAVDRGVQIQLFCMDEPPPRVLEMIRLANDDLAAEGVVVDWSVHAPTTDEVLREVAVLMSELAPAGWASVVLHASLVGAGLAGSFTATMPSGEVEPLQPAESLIGALQSLKAACWTPEEGTWITFYGRIEGEQLFPDFTVDRPPPNGPEEFPAEDWAEELRRYPRQSVPDWWRARMSSSRS
;
A
#
# COMPACT_ATOMS: atom_id res chain seq x y z
N MET A 1 -14.36 -7.35 -22.94
CA MET A 1 -14.78 -5.93 -22.86
C MET A 1 -15.77 -5.84 -21.70
N GLN A 2 -15.29 -5.49 -20.52
CA GLN A 2 -16.12 -5.36 -19.33
C GLN A 2 -15.86 -3.96 -18.79
N VAL A 3 -16.88 -3.12 -18.87
CA VAL A 3 -16.86 -1.71 -18.46
C VAL A 3 -17.27 -1.70 -16.99
N TRP A 4 -16.39 -1.22 -16.11
CA TRP A 4 -16.73 -0.98 -14.70
C TRP A 4 -17.23 0.47 -14.56
N GLU A 5 -18.12 0.72 -13.60
CA GLU A 5 -19.02 1.89 -13.49
C GLU A 5 -18.36 3.29 -13.32
N ASP A 6 -17.04 3.43 -13.45
CA ASP A 6 -16.32 4.72 -13.33
C ASP A 6 -15.64 5.18 -14.64
N GLY A 7 -16.04 4.65 -15.80
CA GLY A 7 -15.46 5.07 -17.09
C GLY A 7 -13.98 4.68 -17.28
N ARG A 8 -13.42 3.86 -16.39
CA ARG A 8 -12.07 3.31 -16.49
C ARG A 8 -12.06 2.11 -17.44
N VAL A 9 -11.36 2.21 -18.55
CA VAL A 9 -11.12 1.09 -19.48
C VAL A 9 -9.74 0.52 -19.18
N ALA A 10 -9.68 -0.55 -18.40
CA ALA A 10 -8.45 -1.31 -18.21
C ALA A 10 -8.18 -2.15 -19.46
N VAL A 11 -7.12 -1.82 -20.21
CA VAL A 11 -6.56 -2.67 -21.26
C VAL A 11 -5.19 -3.13 -20.80
N SER A 12 -5.10 -4.37 -20.32
CA SER A 12 -3.83 -5.02 -20.01
C SER A 12 -3.38 -5.85 -21.21
N ASP A 13 -2.35 -5.40 -21.92
CA ASP A 13 -1.53 -6.29 -22.74
C ASP A 13 -0.11 -6.30 -22.15
N ALA A 14 0.45 -7.50 -22.01
CA ALA A 14 1.68 -7.81 -21.28
C ALA A 14 2.96 -7.30 -21.96
N SER A 15 2.89 -6.21 -22.73
CA SER A 15 4.03 -5.65 -23.44
C SER A 15 4.03 -4.13 -23.68
N SER A 16 3.05 -3.33 -23.21
CA SER A 16 3.19 -1.87 -23.46
C SER A 16 2.55 -0.85 -22.52
N VAL A 17 1.54 -1.15 -21.68
CA VAL A 17 0.99 -0.14 -20.75
C VAL A 17 0.30 -0.85 -19.57
N ASP A 18 0.57 -0.46 -18.32
CA ASP A 18 0.02 -1.15 -17.14
C ASP A 18 -1.47 -0.77 -16.98
N THR A 19 -1.83 0.51 -17.13
CA THR A 19 -3.23 0.97 -17.16
C THR A 19 -3.38 2.29 -17.93
N ILE A 20 -4.52 2.47 -18.61
CA ILE A 20 -4.91 3.72 -19.28
C ILE A 20 -6.21 4.22 -18.67
N ALA A 21 -6.27 5.50 -18.31
CA ALA A 21 -7.46 6.15 -17.78
C ALA A 21 -7.55 7.61 -18.26
N GLU A 22 -8.72 8.23 -18.14
CA GLU A 22 -8.87 9.67 -18.32
C GLU A 22 -8.70 10.38 -16.96
N GLY A 23 -7.81 11.36 -16.92
CA GLY A 23 -7.58 12.21 -15.75
C GLY A 23 -8.66 13.27 -15.58
N PRO A 24 -8.75 13.90 -14.38
CA PRO A 24 -9.76 14.92 -14.09
C PRO A 24 -9.61 16.19 -14.92
N ASP A 25 -8.42 16.45 -15.48
CA ASP A 25 -8.14 17.54 -16.42
C ASP A 25 -8.41 17.16 -17.89
N GLY A 26 -8.92 15.94 -18.13
CA GLY A 26 -9.23 15.40 -19.44
C GLY A 26 -8.02 14.82 -20.19
N ARG A 27 -6.82 14.83 -19.60
CA ARG A 27 -5.64 14.18 -20.19
C ARG A 27 -5.75 12.67 -20.08
N LEU A 28 -5.14 11.96 -21.03
CA LEU A 28 -5.01 10.51 -20.92
C LEU A 28 -3.87 10.17 -19.96
N VAL A 29 -4.17 9.48 -18.87
CA VAL A 29 -3.19 9.00 -17.90
C VAL A 29 -2.80 7.56 -18.24
N MET A 30 -1.53 7.34 -18.51
CA MET A 30 -0.90 6.03 -18.60
C MET A 30 -0.17 5.78 -17.27
N ALA A 31 -0.73 4.92 -16.43
CA ALA A 31 -0.16 4.61 -15.13
C ALA A 31 0.89 3.49 -15.25
N MET A 32 2.03 3.67 -14.60
CA MET A 32 3.09 2.70 -14.41
C MET A 32 3.31 2.48 -12.91
N SER A 33 3.36 1.23 -12.48
CA SER A 33 3.61 0.91 -11.06
C SER A 33 5.03 0.39 -10.82
N GLU A 34 5.66 0.87 -9.75
CA GLU A 34 6.88 0.33 -9.15
C GLU A 34 6.59 -0.06 -7.70
N GLU A 35 6.32 -1.35 -7.51
CA GLU A 35 5.95 -1.94 -6.22
C GLU A 35 7.18 -2.25 -5.35
N ARG A 36 8.38 -2.27 -5.93
CA ARG A 36 9.63 -2.48 -5.18
C ARG A 36 10.06 -1.16 -4.54
N ARG A 37 10.51 -1.21 -3.29
CA ARG A 37 11.16 -0.06 -2.64
C ARG A 37 12.55 0.17 -3.20
N TYR A 38 12.89 1.42 -3.49
CA TYR A 38 14.24 1.78 -3.92
C TYR A 38 15.25 1.70 -2.78
N ALA A 39 14.80 1.91 -1.53
CA ALA A 39 15.61 1.70 -0.34
C ALA A 39 15.84 0.19 -0.09
N GLY A 40 17.06 -0.28 -0.36
CA GLY A 40 17.49 -1.67 -0.09
C GLY A 40 17.45 -2.63 -1.29
N GLY A 41 16.97 -2.19 -2.45
CA GLY A 41 16.98 -2.95 -3.71
C GLY A 41 18.23 -2.70 -4.57
N ASP A 42 18.37 -3.49 -5.65
CA ASP A 42 19.34 -3.21 -6.71
C ASP A 42 18.87 -2.01 -7.53
N GLN A 43 19.28 -0.81 -7.09
CA GLN A 43 18.90 0.44 -7.72
C GLN A 43 19.33 0.52 -9.19
N ALA A 44 20.42 -0.14 -9.59
CA ALA A 44 20.86 -0.11 -10.98
C ALA A 44 19.90 -0.90 -11.87
N ALA A 45 19.48 -2.08 -11.43
CA ALA A 45 18.46 -2.87 -12.12
C ALA A 45 17.12 -2.13 -12.19
N MET A 46 16.68 -1.51 -11.09
CA MET A 46 15.40 -0.77 -11.04
C MET A 46 15.41 0.47 -11.95
N VAL A 47 16.52 1.21 -12.01
CA VAL A 47 16.68 2.34 -12.95
C VAL A 47 16.60 1.86 -14.40
N GLU A 48 17.22 0.74 -14.73
CA GLU A 48 17.20 0.17 -16.08
C GLU A 48 15.80 -0.35 -16.45
N ASP A 49 15.08 -0.96 -15.51
CA ASP A 49 13.69 -1.35 -15.68
C ASP A 49 12.78 -0.15 -15.93
N PHE A 50 12.92 0.92 -15.13
CA PHE A 50 12.20 2.17 -15.35
C PHE A 50 12.48 2.73 -16.76
N ARG A 51 13.75 2.78 -17.18
CA ARG A 51 14.14 3.22 -18.54
C ARG A 51 13.43 2.41 -19.62
N ARG A 52 13.44 1.09 -19.47
CA ARG A 52 12.82 0.14 -20.40
C ARG A 52 11.32 0.39 -20.50
N LYS A 53 10.63 0.51 -19.36
CA LYS A 53 9.19 0.79 -19.31
C LYS A 53 8.87 2.15 -19.94
N LEU A 54 9.55 3.22 -19.53
CA LEU A 54 9.34 4.56 -20.06
C LEU A 54 9.50 4.59 -21.59
N ASN A 55 10.53 3.94 -22.13
CA ASN A 55 10.72 3.83 -23.58
C ASN A 55 9.55 3.10 -24.27
N GLY A 56 8.97 2.09 -23.62
CA GLY A 56 7.78 1.41 -24.11
C GLY A 56 6.56 2.33 -24.22
N TYR A 57 6.33 3.17 -23.20
CA TYR A 57 5.21 4.12 -23.20
C TYR A 57 5.41 5.21 -24.26
N VAL A 58 6.62 5.76 -24.35
CA VAL A 58 6.99 6.73 -25.38
C VAL A 58 6.84 6.12 -26.78
N TYR A 59 7.23 4.87 -26.97
CA TYR A 59 7.02 4.16 -28.22
C TYR A 59 5.52 4.02 -28.56
N ALA A 60 4.69 3.63 -27.60
CA ALA A 60 3.24 3.50 -27.80
C ALA A 60 2.59 4.85 -28.21
N ILE A 61 3.08 5.97 -27.67
CA ILE A 61 2.66 7.32 -28.05
C ILE A 61 3.09 7.62 -29.48
N ARG A 62 4.41 7.57 -29.76
CA ARG A 62 5.00 8.00 -31.03
C ARG A 62 4.65 7.11 -32.22
N SER A 63 4.40 5.82 -31.99
CA SER A 63 3.95 4.88 -33.04
C SER A 63 2.47 5.05 -33.40
N GLY A 64 1.71 5.82 -32.61
CA GLY A 64 0.27 5.95 -32.75
C GLY A 64 -0.54 4.78 -32.19
N GLN A 65 0.10 3.78 -31.55
CA GLN A 65 -0.58 2.67 -30.87
C GLN A 65 -1.57 3.19 -29.82
N LEU A 66 -1.17 4.18 -29.03
CA LEU A 66 -2.03 4.78 -28.01
C LEU A 66 -3.28 5.44 -28.61
N ARG A 67 -3.15 6.09 -29.77
CA ARG A 67 -4.28 6.69 -30.50
C ARG A 67 -5.24 5.63 -31.03
N GLN A 68 -4.73 4.46 -31.45
CA GLN A 68 -5.59 3.34 -31.84
C GLN A 68 -6.39 2.80 -30.65
N MET A 69 -5.81 2.82 -29.44
CA MET A 69 -6.45 2.32 -28.22
C MET A 69 -7.43 3.33 -27.61
N ALA A 70 -7.07 4.61 -27.51
CA ALA A 70 -7.79 5.64 -26.77
C ALA A 70 -8.47 6.70 -27.66
N GLY A 71 -8.36 6.60 -28.98
CA GLY A 71 -9.01 7.50 -29.92
C GLY A 71 -8.57 8.96 -29.78
N SER A 72 -9.55 9.88 -29.85
CA SER A 72 -9.31 11.33 -29.75
C SER A 72 -9.00 11.82 -28.33
N ALA A 73 -9.08 10.97 -27.30
CA ALA A 73 -8.69 11.36 -25.94
C ALA A 73 -7.22 11.78 -25.86
N VAL A 74 -6.36 11.21 -26.72
CA VAL A 74 -4.93 11.56 -26.83
C VAL A 74 -4.72 13.03 -27.22
N ASP A 75 -5.66 13.64 -27.93
CA ASP A 75 -5.53 15.03 -28.41
C ASP A 75 -5.58 16.07 -27.26
N ARG A 76 -6.03 15.66 -26.07
CA ARG A 76 -6.03 16.49 -24.86
C ARG A 76 -4.70 16.46 -24.11
N GLY A 77 -3.72 15.69 -24.59
CA GLY A 77 -2.43 15.47 -23.95
C GLY A 77 -2.38 14.15 -23.19
N VAL A 78 -1.15 13.73 -22.87
CA VAL A 78 -0.87 12.45 -22.23
C VAL A 78 -0.06 12.68 -20.96
N GLN A 79 -0.39 11.98 -19.88
CA GLN A 79 0.41 11.92 -18.66
C GLN A 79 0.88 10.49 -18.45
N ILE A 80 2.19 10.28 -18.41
CA ILE A 80 2.79 9.03 -17.93
C ILE A 80 3.01 9.21 -16.43
N GLN A 81 2.23 8.51 -15.62
CA GLN A 81 2.28 8.60 -14.16
C GLN A 81 3.03 7.38 -13.61
N LEU A 82 4.18 7.60 -12.99
CA LEU A 82 4.87 6.60 -12.18
C LEU A 82 4.29 6.61 -10.76
N PHE A 83 3.86 5.46 -10.27
CA PHE A 83 3.48 5.24 -8.88
C PHE A 83 4.57 4.44 -8.17
N CYS A 84 5.14 4.99 -7.11
CA CYS A 84 6.20 4.36 -6.33
C CYS A 84 5.79 4.11 -4.88
N MET A 85 6.43 3.15 -4.23
CA MET A 85 6.28 2.93 -2.77
C MET A 85 7.05 3.95 -1.93
N ASP A 86 8.14 4.50 -2.48
CA ASP A 86 9.00 5.52 -1.89
C ASP A 86 9.47 6.52 -2.96
N GLU A 87 10.11 7.61 -2.54
CA GLU A 87 10.65 8.60 -3.47
C GLU A 87 11.66 7.96 -4.45
N PRO A 88 11.54 8.19 -5.78
CA PRO A 88 12.48 7.66 -6.75
C PRO A 88 13.89 8.20 -6.52
N PRO A 89 14.94 7.41 -6.80
CA PRO A 89 16.30 7.85 -6.64
C PRO A 89 16.63 8.98 -7.63
N PRO A 90 17.63 9.83 -7.35
CA PRO A 90 17.96 11.00 -8.18
C PRO A 90 18.15 10.70 -9.67
N ARG A 91 18.63 9.51 -10.00
CA ARG A 91 18.80 9.07 -11.39
C ARG A 91 17.48 8.86 -12.13
N VAL A 92 16.44 8.35 -11.45
CA VAL A 92 15.08 8.24 -12.02
C VAL A 92 14.48 9.63 -12.17
N LEU A 93 14.63 10.49 -11.16
CA LEU A 93 14.14 11.87 -11.21
C LEU A 93 14.75 12.66 -12.38
N GLU A 94 16.06 12.52 -12.61
CA GLU A 94 16.74 13.15 -13.74
C GLU A 94 16.23 12.60 -15.08
N MET A 95 15.93 11.31 -15.17
CA MET A 95 15.33 10.74 -16.38
C MET A 95 13.91 11.25 -16.62
N ILE A 96 13.09 11.39 -15.58
CA ILE A 96 11.75 12.00 -15.68
C ILE A 96 11.88 13.43 -16.19
N ARG A 97 12.83 14.21 -15.65
CA ARG A 97 13.12 15.58 -16.09
C ARG A 97 13.52 15.63 -17.57
N LEU A 98 14.48 14.80 -17.99
CA LEU A 98 14.92 14.72 -19.38
C LEU A 98 13.81 14.27 -20.33
N ALA A 99 12.95 13.35 -19.90
CA ALA A 99 11.80 12.90 -20.69
C ALA A 99 10.75 14.02 -20.84
N ASN A 100 10.48 14.78 -19.77
CA ASN A 100 9.62 15.96 -19.86
C ASN A 100 10.17 16.99 -20.85
N ASP A 101 11.47 17.26 -20.82
CA ASP A 101 12.11 18.19 -21.77
C ASP A 101 11.95 17.70 -23.23
N ASP A 102 12.16 16.41 -23.50
CA ASP A 102 12.05 15.81 -24.84
C ASP A 102 10.61 15.78 -25.36
N LEU A 103 9.65 15.49 -24.49
CA LEU A 103 8.27 15.19 -24.89
C LEU A 103 7.30 16.37 -24.72
N ALA A 104 7.74 17.49 -24.16
CA ALA A 104 6.90 18.67 -23.94
C ALA A 104 6.20 19.15 -25.22
N ALA A 105 6.89 19.12 -26.37
CA ALA A 105 6.33 19.52 -27.67
C ALA A 105 5.22 18.57 -28.17
N GLU A 106 5.19 17.33 -27.68
CA GLU A 106 4.17 16.32 -28.00
C GLU A 106 2.98 16.37 -27.02
N GLY A 107 2.99 17.30 -26.05
CA GLY A 107 1.94 17.42 -25.03
C GLY A 107 1.94 16.26 -24.03
N VAL A 108 3.09 15.60 -23.85
CA VAL A 108 3.28 14.52 -22.89
C VAL A 108 3.97 15.06 -21.64
N VAL A 109 3.45 14.67 -20.49
CA VAL A 109 4.07 14.93 -19.18
C VAL A 109 4.39 13.59 -18.54
N VAL A 110 5.57 13.46 -17.97
CA VAL A 110 5.98 12.34 -17.12
C VAL A 110 6.03 12.85 -15.69
N ASP A 111 5.27 12.23 -14.80
CA ASP A 111 5.24 12.62 -13.39
C ASP A 111 5.32 11.38 -12.50
N TRP A 112 5.63 11.59 -11.23
CA TRP A 112 5.68 10.52 -10.24
C TRP A 112 4.93 10.90 -8.97
N SER A 113 4.42 9.90 -8.27
CA SER A 113 3.81 10.08 -6.96
C SER A 113 4.06 8.84 -6.11
N VAL A 114 4.12 9.04 -4.80
CA VAL A 114 4.07 7.90 -3.88
C VAL A 114 2.64 7.41 -3.85
N HIS A 115 2.41 6.18 -4.30
CA HIS A 115 1.15 5.52 -4.07
C HIS A 115 1.21 4.82 -2.72
N ALA A 116 0.71 5.50 -1.69
CA ALA A 116 0.39 4.81 -0.46
C ALA A 116 -0.82 3.90 -0.77
N PRO A 117 -0.73 2.59 -0.51
CA PRO A 117 -1.87 1.70 -0.73
C PRO A 117 -3.04 2.18 0.12
N THR A 118 -4.24 2.10 -0.44
CA THR A 118 -5.46 2.42 0.29
C THR A 118 -5.68 1.43 1.43
N THR A 119 -6.43 1.82 2.46
CA THR A 119 -6.77 0.92 3.57
C THR A 119 -7.43 -0.38 3.06
N ASP A 120 -8.30 -0.29 2.05
CA ASP A 120 -9.00 -1.45 1.48
C ASP A 120 -8.06 -2.40 0.71
N GLU A 121 -7.05 -1.86 0.01
CA GLU A 121 -6.04 -2.68 -0.67
C GLU A 121 -5.21 -3.46 0.34
N VAL A 122 -4.74 -2.79 1.40
CA VAL A 122 -3.96 -3.48 2.43
C VAL A 122 -4.81 -4.46 3.23
N LEU A 123 -6.08 -4.16 3.53
CA LEU A 123 -6.99 -5.10 4.20
C LEU A 123 -7.22 -6.37 3.36
N ARG A 124 -7.32 -6.24 2.04
CA ARG A 124 -7.42 -7.39 1.14
C ARG A 124 -6.16 -8.23 1.16
N GLU A 125 -4.99 -7.60 1.13
CA GLU A 125 -3.70 -8.29 1.26
C GLU A 125 -3.60 -9.03 2.61
N VAL A 126 -3.96 -8.38 3.72
CA VAL A 126 -4.01 -9.01 5.05
C VAL A 126 -4.94 -10.23 5.04
N ALA A 127 -6.13 -10.12 4.43
CA ALA A 127 -7.08 -11.22 4.33
C ALA A 127 -6.52 -12.43 3.55
N VAL A 128 -5.84 -12.17 2.44
CA VAL A 128 -5.18 -13.20 1.62
C VAL A 128 -4.09 -13.90 2.44
N LEU A 129 -3.18 -13.12 3.03
CA LEU A 129 -2.06 -13.66 3.82
C LEU A 129 -2.54 -14.46 5.04
N MET A 130 -3.57 -13.99 5.73
CA MET A 130 -4.18 -14.75 6.84
C MET A 130 -4.76 -16.09 6.37
N SER A 131 -5.41 -16.11 5.20
CA SER A 131 -6.02 -17.31 4.64
C SER A 131 -4.99 -18.32 4.14
N GLU A 132 -3.90 -17.85 3.54
CA GLU A 132 -2.79 -18.69 3.04
C GLU A 132 -2.03 -19.40 4.16
N LEU A 133 -1.93 -18.75 5.33
CA LEU A 133 -1.26 -19.33 6.51
C LEU A 133 -2.15 -20.33 7.27
N ALA A 134 -3.45 -20.36 6.99
CA ALA A 134 -4.38 -21.22 7.69
C ALA A 134 -4.38 -22.68 7.14
N PRO A 135 -4.60 -23.70 7.98
CA PRO A 135 -4.62 -25.09 7.56
C PRO A 135 -5.76 -25.39 6.57
N ALA A 136 -5.53 -26.30 5.63
CA ALA A 136 -6.56 -26.65 4.65
C ALA A 136 -7.89 -27.06 5.31
N GLY A 137 -8.99 -26.45 4.85
CA GLY A 137 -10.34 -26.75 5.36
C GLY A 137 -10.72 -26.03 6.65
N TRP A 138 -10.00 -24.98 7.04
CA TRP A 138 -10.35 -24.09 8.16
C TRP A 138 -11.79 -23.52 8.03
N ALA A 139 -12.45 -23.27 9.16
CA ALA A 139 -13.78 -22.68 9.24
C ALA A 139 -13.75 -21.16 9.50
N SER A 140 -12.85 -20.70 10.36
CA SER A 140 -12.55 -19.28 10.52
C SER A 140 -11.09 -19.05 10.91
N VAL A 141 -10.59 -17.84 10.63
CA VAL A 141 -9.25 -17.40 11.03
C VAL A 141 -9.36 -16.08 11.78
N VAL A 142 -8.68 -15.97 12.91
CA VAL A 142 -8.70 -14.78 13.77
C VAL A 142 -7.29 -14.31 14.04
N LEU A 143 -7.06 -13.01 13.81
CA LEU A 143 -5.85 -12.30 14.19
C LEU A 143 -6.22 -11.19 15.18
N HIS A 144 -5.62 -11.24 16.36
CA HIS A 144 -5.53 -10.11 17.27
C HIS A 144 -4.07 -9.65 17.27
N ALA A 145 -3.82 -8.40 16.91
CA ALA A 145 -2.48 -7.85 16.86
C ALA A 145 -2.45 -6.49 17.55
N SER A 146 -1.47 -6.26 18.41
CA SER A 146 -1.07 -4.91 18.79
C SER A 146 0.29 -4.61 18.18
N LEU A 147 0.39 -3.45 17.55
CA LEU A 147 1.60 -3.01 16.88
C LEU A 147 1.96 -1.62 17.41
N VAL A 148 3.10 -1.50 18.08
CA VAL A 148 3.56 -0.25 18.72
C VAL A 148 5.06 -0.11 18.47
N GLY A 149 5.47 0.97 17.81
CA GLY A 149 6.88 1.15 17.45
C GLY A 149 7.35 0.01 16.54
N ALA A 150 8.37 -0.74 16.98
CA ALA A 150 8.82 -1.95 16.30
C ALA A 150 8.20 -3.25 16.88
N GLY A 151 7.52 -3.16 18.01
CA GLY A 151 6.94 -4.29 18.72
C GLY A 151 5.63 -4.78 18.09
N LEU A 152 5.51 -6.11 17.97
CA LEU A 152 4.29 -6.83 17.64
C LEU A 152 3.99 -7.83 18.75
N ALA A 153 2.76 -7.84 19.24
CA ALA A 153 2.25 -8.92 20.08
C ALA A 153 0.77 -9.18 19.79
N GLY A 154 0.26 -10.31 20.29
CA GLY A 154 -1.10 -10.77 20.04
C GLY A 154 -1.20 -12.27 19.78
N SER A 155 -2.26 -12.67 19.09
CA SER A 155 -2.59 -14.07 18.80
C SER A 155 -3.10 -14.24 17.37
N PHE A 156 -2.70 -15.32 16.73
CA PHE A 156 -3.19 -15.71 15.40
C PHE A 156 -3.63 -17.17 15.46
N THR A 157 -4.89 -17.45 15.10
CA THR A 157 -5.48 -18.78 15.29
C THR A 157 -6.43 -19.13 14.14
N ALA A 158 -6.44 -20.40 13.74
CA ALA A 158 -7.49 -20.97 12.89
C ALA A 158 -8.44 -21.82 13.74
N THR A 159 -9.73 -21.79 13.42
CA THR A 159 -10.72 -22.73 13.95
C THR A 159 -11.09 -23.72 12.87
N MET A 160 -10.96 -25.02 13.14
CA MET A 160 -11.33 -26.10 12.23
C MET A 160 -12.84 -26.37 12.27
N PRO A 161 -13.43 -27.05 11.27
CA PRO A 161 -14.85 -27.41 11.27
C PRO A 161 -15.27 -28.28 12.47
N SER A 162 -14.31 -28.99 13.08
CA SER A 162 -14.50 -29.74 14.33
C SER A 162 -14.69 -28.84 15.56
N GLY A 163 -14.39 -27.54 15.46
CA GLY A 163 -14.31 -26.60 16.57
C GLY A 163 -12.94 -26.55 17.25
N GLU A 164 -11.97 -27.36 16.80
CA GLU A 164 -10.60 -27.31 17.29
C GLU A 164 -9.93 -25.97 16.90
N VAL A 165 -9.21 -25.36 17.84
CA VAL A 165 -8.49 -24.09 17.62
C VAL A 165 -7.00 -24.37 17.54
N GLU A 166 -6.42 -24.04 16.40
CA GLU A 166 -5.00 -24.22 16.12
C GLU A 166 -4.27 -22.86 16.15
N PRO A 167 -3.20 -22.71 16.94
CA PRO A 167 -2.37 -21.52 16.91
C PRO A 167 -1.54 -21.48 15.63
N LEU A 168 -1.50 -20.31 15.00
CA LEU A 168 -0.71 -20.03 13.82
C LEU A 168 0.46 -19.12 14.16
N GLN A 169 1.48 -19.12 13.30
CA GLN A 169 2.60 -18.18 13.38
C GLN A 169 2.48 -17.16 12.24
N PRO A 170 2.45 -15.85 12.53
CA PRO A 170 2.42 -14.84 11.49
C PRO A 170 3.74 -14.85 10.71
N ALA A 171 3.66 -14.97 9.39
CA ALA A 171 4.83 -14.84 8.53
C ALA A 171 5.28 -13.37 8.42
N GLU A 172 6.54 -13.14 8.05
CA GLU A 172 7.09 -11.79 7.87
C GLU A 172 6.27 -10.94 6.88
N SER A 173 5.69 -11.56 5.85
CA SER A 173 4.80 -10.88 4.90
C SER A 173 3.54 -10.33 5.56
N LEU A 174 2.89 -11.11 6.44
CA LEU A 174 1.72 -10.67 7.19
C LEU A 174 2.07 -9.52 8.14
N ILE A 175 3.24 -9.59 8.80
CA ILE A 175 3.73 -8.51 9.66
C ILE A 175 3.97 -7.23 8.83
N GLY A 176 4.57 -7.36 7.65
CA GLY A 176 4.76 -6.26 6.71
C GLY A 176 3.44 -5.63 6.25
N ALA A 177 2.43 -6.45 5.94
CA ALA A 177 1.11 -5.99 5.57
C ALA A 177 0.41 -5.23 6.72
N LEU A 178 0.55 -5.69 7.97
CA LEU A 178 0.04 -4.96 9.15
C LEU A 178 0.73 -3.59 9.32
N GLN A 179 2.04 -3.51 9.07
CA GLN A 179 2.76 -2.22 9.09
C GLN A 179 2.27 -1.28 8.00
N SER A 180 2.03 -1.78 6.79
CA SER A 180 1.41 -1.02 5.70
C SER A 180 0.00 -0.56 6.05
N LEU A 181 -0.79 -1.41 6.72
CA LEU A 181 -2.16 -1.09 7.13
C LEU A 181 -2.15 0.03 8.16
N LYS A 182 -1.20 -0.02 9.10
CA LYS A 182 -0.99 1.04 10.09
C LYS A 182 -0.64 2.38 9.46
N ALA A 183 0.19 2.38 8.43
CA ALA A 183 0.49 3.59 7.66
C ALA A 183 -0.73 4.09 6.86
N ALA A 184 -1.48 3.19 6.22
CA ALA A 184 -2.66 3.53 5.41
C ALA A 184 -3.83 4.09 6.25
N CYS A 185 -3.95 3.67 7.52
CA CYS A 185 -4.98 4.16 8.45
C CYS A 185 -4.60 5.46 9.18
N TRP A 186 -3.39 5.99 9.00
CA TRP A 186 -2.95 7.17 9.74
C TRP A 186 -3.67 8.45 9.29
N THR A 187 -4.11 9.25 10.26
CA THR A 187 -4.60 10.61 10.08
C THR A 187 -3.89 11.57 11.04
N PRO A 188 -3.66 12.85 10.66
CA PRO A 188 -3.09 13.85 11.56
C PRO A 188 -3.91 14.06 12.86
N GLU A 189 -5.23 13.91 12.78
CA GLU A 189 -6.16 14.17 13.88
C GLU A 189 -6.08 13.06 14.93
N GLU A 190 -6.27 11.80 14.51
CA GLU A 190 -6.44 10.68 15.42
C GLU A 190 -5.18 9.84 15.61
N GLY A 191 -4.20 9.98 14.71
CA GLY A 191 -3.08 9.06 14.60
C GLY A 191 -3.50 7.81 13.83
N THR A 192 -3.04 6.65 14.28
CA THR A 192 -3.39 5.35 13.71
C THR A 192 -3.79 4.36 14.81
N TRP A 193 -4.22 3.16 14.43
CA TRP A 193 -4.64 2.11 15.34
C TRP A 193 -3.46 1.54 16.16
N ILE A 194 -3.77 1.09 17.38
CA ILE A 194 -2.85 0.40 18.30
C ILE A 194 -3.13 -1.10 18.30
N THR A 195 -4.39 -1.48 18.25
CA THR A 195 -4.78 -2.88 18.06
C THR A 195 -5.64 -3.07 16.82
N PHE A 196 -5.42 -4.20 16.18
CA PHE A 196 -6.19 -4.72 15.05
C PHE A 196 -6.80 -6.05 15.47
N TYR A 197 -8.09 -6.20 15.23
CA TYR A 197 -8.79 -7.47 15.28
C TYR A 197 -9.33 -7.77 13.88
N GLY A 198 -8.86 -8.85 13.27
CA GLY A 198 -9.33 -9.33 11.99
C GLY A 198 -9.89 -10.74 12.14
N ARG A 199 -11.13 -10.95 11.67
CA ARG A 199 -11.71 -12.28 11.59
C ARG A 199 -12.13 -12.58 10.16
N ILE A 200 -11.74 -13.73 9.64
CA ILE A 200 -12.18 -14.22 8.34
C ILE A 200 -13.22 -15.30 8.56
N GLU A 201 -14.39 -15.12 7.93
CA GLU A 201 -15.42 -16.15 7.80
C GLU A 201 -15.77 -16.30 6.32
N GLY A 202 -15.62 -17.51 5.77
CA GLY A 202 -15.71 -17.71 4.33
C GLY A 202 -14.63 -16.89 3.60
N GLU A 203 -15.02 -16.03 2.66
CA GLU A 203 -14.09 -15.15 1.92
C GLU A 203 -14.06 -13.71 2.46
N GLN A 204 -14.81 -13.41 3.52
CA GLN A 204 -14.97 -12.06 4.03
C GLN A 204 -14.11 -11.80 5.27
N LEU A 205 -13.32 -10.74 5.23
CA LEU A 205 -12.64 -10.17 6.39
C LEU A 205 -13.56 -9.20 7.12
N PHE A 206 -13.62 -9.33 8.44
CA PHE A 206 -14.26 -8.40 9.37
C PHE A 206 -13.17 -7.74 10.22
N PRO A 207 -12.70 -6.54 9.83
CA PRO A 207 -11.70 -5.80 10.59
C PRO A 207 -12.36 -4.93 11.67
N ASP A 208 -11.68 -4.79 12.81
CA ASP A 208 -11.97 -3.83 13.86
C ASP A 208 -10.65 -3.23 14.39
N PHE A 209 -10.68 -1.94 14.70
CA PHE A 209 -9.50 -1.16 15.06
C PHE A 209 -9.73 -0.44 16.37
N THR A 210 -8.72 -0.45 17.24
CA THR A 210 -8.71 0.41 18.42
C THR A 210 -7.60 1.46 18.29
N VAL A 211 -8.00 2.73 18.35
CA VAL A 211 -7.11 3.89 18.12
C VAL A 211 -6.74 4.61 19.42
N ASP A 212 -7.70 4.76 20.33
CA ASP A 212 -7.60 5.64 21.51
C ASP A 212 -7.94 4.94 22.84
N ARG A 213 -8.48 3.72 22.77
CA ARG A 213 -8.77 2.90 23.95
C ARG A 213 -7.61 1.96 24.26
N PRO A 214 -7.41 1.57 25.52
CA PRO A 214 -6.48 0.50 25.85
C PRO A 214 -6.92 -0.82 25.21
N PRO A 215 -5.99 -1.74 24.91
CA PRO A 215 -6.33 -3.06 24.39
C PRO A 215 -7.31 -3.80 25.32
N PRO A 216 -8.31 -4.51 24.78
CA PRO A 216 -9.38 -5.12 25.57
C PRO A 216 -8.88 -6.17 26.58
N ASN A 217 -7.78 -6.86 26.28
CA ASN A 217 -7.16 -7.85 27.18
C ASN A 217 -6.11 -7.27 28.13
N GLY A 218 -6.11 -5.94 28.28
CA GLY A 218 -5.06 -5.21 28.98
C GLY A 218 -3.90 -4.87 28.05
N PRO A 219 -3.18 -3.79 28.35
CA PRO A 219 -2.07 -3.31 27.52
C PRO A 219 -0.94 -4.34 27.49
N GLU A 220 -0.64 -4.84 26.30
CA GLU A 220 0.59 -5.58 26.02
C GLU A 220 1.80 -4.75 26.50
N GLU A 221 2.78 -5.41 27.13
CA GLU A 221 3.94 -4.75 27.72
C GLU A 221 4.97 -4.39 26.64
N PHE A 222 4.67 -3.36 25.85
CA PHE A 222 5.66 -2.73 24.99
C PHE A 222 6.57 -1.80 25.80
N PRO A 223 7.90 -1.78 25.51
CA PRO A 223 8.84 -0.79 26.03
C PRO A 223 8.34 0.65 25.87
N ALA A 224 8.69 1.52 26.83
CA ALA A 224 8.31 2.94 26.76
C ALA A 224 8.88 3.66 25.52
N GLU A 225 10.02 3.20 25.02
CA GLU A 225 10.64 3.69 23.78
C GLU A 225 9.80 3.38 22.53
N ASP A 226 9.16 2.21 22.47
CA ASP A 226 8.26 1.86 21.37
C ASP A 226 7.04 2.79 21.34
N TRP A 227 6.49 3.12 22.51
CA TRP A 227 5.39 4.09 22.63
C TRP A 227 5.78 5.51 22.20
N ALA A 228 7.02 5.92 22.43
CA ALA A 228 7.53 7.22 22.01
C ALA A 228 7.82 7.25 20.50
N GLU A 229 8.40 6.17 19.96
CA GLU A 229 8.67 5.99 18.53
C GLU A 229 7.37 5.92 17.73
N GLU A 230 6.35 5.23 18.25
CA GLU A 230 5.01 5.17 17.69
C GLU A 230 4.42 6.57 17.48
N LEU A 231 4.48 7.42 18.51
CA LEU A 231 3.98 8.79 18.43
C LEU A 231 4.83 9.67 17.49
N ARG A 232 6.13 9.42 17.42
CA ARG A 232 7.04 10.12 16.49
C ARG A 232 6.72 9.78 15.04
N ARG A 233 6.43 8.51 14.75
CA ARG A 233 6.14 8.00 13.40
C ARG A 233 4.72 8.30 12.96
N TYR A 234 3.77 8.24 13.87
CA TYR A 234 2.35 8.50 13.63
C TYR A 234 1.83 9.59 14.60
N PRO A 235 2.16 10.87 14.34
CA PRO A 235 1.72 11.97 15.18
C PRO A 235 0.18 12.02 15.26
N ARG A 236 -0.33 12.41 16.42
CA ARG A 236 -1.77 12.59 16.68
C ARG A 236 -2.01 13.86 17.47
N GLN A 237 -3.19 14.48 17.31
CA GLN A 237 -3.50 15.75 17.97
C GLN A 237 -3.61 15.61 19.50
N SER A 238 -4.13 14.49 19.98
CA SER A 238 -4.28 14.21 21.41
C SER A 238 -3.79 12.81 21.75
N VAL A 239 -2.88 12.70 22.71
CA VAL A 239 -2.37 11.43 23.22
C VAL A 239 -3.20 11.02 24.45
N PRO A 240 -3.81 9.82 24.48
CA PRO A 240 -4.58 9.35 25.64
C PRO A 240 -3.76 9.26 26.94
N ASP A 241 -4.40 9.48 28.09
CA ASP A 241 -3.74 9.46 29.40
C ASP A 241 -3.04 8.13 29.71
N TRP A 242 -3.68 7.01 29.34
CA TRP A 242 -3.13 5.66 29.54
C TRP A 242 -1.84 5.44 28.76
N TRP A 243 -1.72 6.03 27.57
CA TRP A 243 -0.51 5.97 26.75
C TRP A 243 0.57 6.89 27.32
N ARG A 244 0.22 8.11 27.75
CA ARG A 244 1.18 9.02 28.42
C ARG A 244 1.80 8.38 29.67
N ALA A 245 1.00 7.67 30.47
CA ALA A 245 1.48 6.95 31.64
C ALA A 245 2.53 5.87 31.28
N ARG A 246 2.41 5.22 30.11
CA ARG A 246 3.35 4.18 29.64
C ARG A 246 4.72 4.77 29.27
N MET A 247 4.74 5.95 28.66
CA MET A 247 5.99 6.63 28.33
C MET A 247 6.74 7.14 29.57
N SER A 248 6.03 7.43 30.67
CA SER A 248 6.65 7.89 31.92
C SER A 248 7.18 6.78 32.83
N SER A 249 6.73 5.53 32.63
CA SER A 249 7.10 4.39 33.48
C SER A 249 8.54 3.88 33.29
N SER A 250 9.34 4.45 32.38
CA SER A 250 10.76 4.09 32.21
C SER A 250 11.75 4.88 33.08
N ARG A 251 11.26 5.65 34.05
CA ARG A 251 12.08 6.37 35.03
C ARG A 251 11.84 5.82 36.43
N SER A 252 12.28 4.59 36.70
CA SER A 252 12.41 4.04 38.06
C SER A 252 13.55 3.05 38.13
#